data_AF-A0A4Y2AK32-F1
#
_entry.id   AF-A0A4Y2AK32-F1
#
_cell.length_a   1.000
_cell.length_b   1.000
_cell.length_c   1.000
_cell.angle_alpha   90.00
_cell.angle_beta   90.00
_cell.angle_gamma   90.00
#
_symmetry.space_group_name_H-M   'P 1'
#
loop_
_entity.id
_entity.type
_entity.pdbx_description
1 polymer ?
#
loop_
_entity_poly.entity_id
_entity_poly.type
_entity_poly.pdbx_seq_one_letter_code
_entity_poly.pdbx_strand_id
1 'polypeptide(L)'
;MVGENSQDAGLSAKNEMEKVMKSTLHRIHMEINERFFRLNEMDLKFGFLLNVEELCYGHNTDVLLENCKNLGDFYSRDFNDLELHDEILDCRMLLPSRLSEKIKTPEELLQFIVSYGDESVFTNLRIALQILLTIATGAVFRTGARGAHLVPRDPAGPQNLFDIHRNANLMANVPH
;
A
#
# COMPACT_ATOMS: atom_id res chain seq x y z
N MET A 1 2.64 -13.88 -48.40
CA MET A 1 2.66 -13.12 -47.14
C MET A 1 4.11 -13.03 -46.70
N VAL A 2 4.70 -11.84 -46.71
CA VAL A 2 6.05 -11.55 -46.25
C VAL A 2 5.88 -10.71 -45.00
N GLY A 3 6.34 -11.20 -43.84
CA GLY A 3 6.15 -10.48 -42.59
C GLY A 3 6.47 -11.22 -41.30
N GLU A 4 7.11 -12.39 -41.33
CA GLU A 4 7.70 -12.98 -40.11
C GLU A 4 9.17 -12.61 -40.06
N ASN A 5 9.52 -11.66 -39.17
CA ASN A 5 10.90 -11.35 -38.85
C ASN A 5 11.55 -12.59 -38.22
N SER A 6 12.53 -13.16 -38.92
CA SER A 6 13.25 -14.40 -38.61
C SER A 6 14.17 -14.33 -37.37
N GLN A 7 13.94 -13.40 -36.45
CA GLN A 7 14.76 -13.26 -35.23
C GLN A 7 14.23 -14.04 -34.03
N ASP A 8 13.06 -14.68 -34.14
CA ASP A 8 12.45 -15.46 -33.05
C ASP A 8 12.64 -16.97 -33.18
N ALA A 9 13.53 -17.42 -34.07
CA ALA A 9 13.92 -18.82 -34.17
C ALA A 9 14.91 -19.19 -33.04
N GLY A 10 14.37 -19.69 -31.93
CA GLY A 10 14.98 -20.73 -31.09
C GLY A 10 16.20 -20.33 -30.26
N LEU A 11 16.01 -19.47 -29.26
CA LEU A 11 16.94 -19.46 -28.13
C LEU A 11 16.88 -20.83 -27.43
N SER A 12 18.04 -21.36 -27.05
CA SER A 12 18.13 -22.50 -26.12
C SER A 12 17.29 -22.19 -24.87
N ALA A 13 16.67 -23.20 -24.26
CA ALA A 13 15.93 -23.05 -23.00
C ALA A 13 16.76 -22.29 -21.93
N LYS A 14 18.08 -22.48 -21.92
CA LYS A 14 19.01 -21.75 -21.05
C LYS A 14 19.02 -20.24 -21.34
N ASN A 15 19.07 -19.85 -22.61
CA ASN A 15 19.13 -18.45 -23.01
C ASN A 15 17.78 -17.74 -22.81
N GLU A 16 16.66 -18.45 -23.00
CA GLU A 16 15.34 -17.93 -22.65
C GLU A 16 15.22 -17.70 -21.14
N MET A 17 15.65 -18.68 -20.32
CA MET A 17 15.69 -18.51 -18.86
C MET A 17 16.55 -17.31 -18.45
N GLU A 18 17.73 -17.14 -19.06
CA GLU A 18 18.61 -16.01 -18.76
C GLU A 18 17.99 -14.67 -19.15
N LYS A 19 17.33 -14.59 -20.31
CA LYS A 19 16.60 -13.41 -20.78
C LYS A 19 15.46 -13.03 -19.81
N VAL A 20 14.64 -14.00 -19.43
CA VAL A 20 13.54 -13.81 -18.46
C VAL A 20 14.08 -13.38 -17.10
N MET A 21 15.15 -14.01 -16.63
CA MET A 21 15.77 -13.67 -15.35
C MET A 21 16.31 -12.23 -15.36
N LYS A 22 17.06 -11.84 -16.40
CA LYS A 22 17.57 -10.47 -16.55
C LYS A 22 16.43 -9.45 -16.62
N SER A 23 15.39 -9.72 -17.40
CA SER A 23 14.23 -8.83 -17.50
C SER A 23 13.50 -8.69 -16.16
N THR A 24 13.36 -9.79 -15.41
CA THR A 24 12.70 -9.80 -14.11
C THR A 24 13.51 -9.02 -13.07
N LEU A 25 14.82 -9.25 -13.01
CA LEU A 25 15.72 -8.52 -12.12
C LEU A 25 15.75 -7.02 -12.44
N HIS A 26 15.78 -6.66 -13.73
CA HIS A 26 15.73 -5.26 -14.14
C HIS A 26 14.42 -4.61 -13.69
N ARG A 27 13.27 -5.27 -13.89
CA ARG A 27 11.97 -4.75 -13.43
C ARG A 27 11.93 -4.58 -11.91
N ILE A 28 12.39 -5.59 -11.16
CA ILE A 28 12.44 -5.51 -9.69
C ILE A 28 13.32 -4.33 -9.25
N HIS A 29 14.49 -4.16 -9.86
CA HIS A 29 15.39 -3.05 -9.53
C HIS A 29 14.73 -1.68 -9.78
N MET A 30 14.07 -1.51 -10.92
CA MET A 30 13.36 -0.27 -11.24
C MET A 30 12.21 0.00 -10.26
N GLU A 31 11.40 -1.01 -9.94
CA GLU A 31 10.29 -0.87 -8.99
C GLU A 31 10.79 -0.55 -7.57
N ILE A 32 11.91 -1.16 -7.13
CA ILE A 32 12.50 -0.87 -5.83
C ILE A 32 13.01 0.58 -5.79
N ASN A 33 13.75 1.02 -6.81
CA ASN A 33 14.26 2.39 -6.86
C ASN A 33 13.12 3.42 -6.86
N GLU A 34 12.05 3.17 -7.62
CA GLU A 34 10.88 4.03 -7.64
C GLU A 34 10.21 4.12 -6.27
N ARG A 35 10.11 2.99 -5.54
CA ARG A 35 9.57 2.98 -4.18
C ARG A 35 10.44 3.74 -3.19
N PHE A 36 11.75 3.55 -3.24
CA PHE A 36 12.68 4.31 -2.40
C PHE A 36 12.58 5.80 -2.67
N PHE A 37 12.49 6.20 -3.94
CA PHE A 37 12.30 7.60 -4.32
C PHE A 37 11.01 8.17 -3.72
N ARG A 38 9.88 7.46 -3.88
CA ARG A 38 8.59 7.89 -3.32
C ARG A 38 8.58 7.95 -1.79
N LEU A 39 9.24 7.02 -1.12
CA LEU A 39 9.38 7.04 0.36
C LEU A 39 10.20 8.24 0.81
N ASN A 40 11.29 8.57 0.11
CA ASN A 40 12.11 9.73 0.42
C ASN A 40 11.37 11.05 0.16
N GLU A 41 10.59 11.14 -0.91
CA GLU A 41 9.71 12.29 -1.15
C GLU A 41 8.65 12.44 -0.05
N MET A 42 8.07 11.33 0.41
CA MET A 42 7.09 11.33 1.50
C MET A 42 7.74 11.80 2.80
N ASP A 43 8.94 11.34 3.14
CA ASP A 43 9.67 11.80 4.34
C ASP A 43 9.99 13.29 4.26
N LEU A 44 10.42 13.79 3.10
CA LEU A 44 10.69 15.21 2.90
C LEU A 44 9.44 16.09 3.08
N LYS A 45 8.27 15.61 2.65
CA LYS A 45 7.01 16.39 2.66
C LYS A 45 6.22 16.23 3.96
N PHE A 46 6.09 15.00 4.45
CA PHE A 46 5.22 14.63 5.58
C PHE A 46 6.01 14.13 6.80
N GLY A 47 7.35 14.02 6.73
CA GLY A 47 8.16 13.41 7.79
C GLY A 47 8.01 14.10 9.14
N PHE A 48 7.70 15.40 9.17
CA PHE A 48 7.43 16.11 10.43
C PHE A 48 6.21 15.54 11.18
N LEU A 49 5.24 14.95 10.49
CA LEU A 49 4.07 14.29 11.09
C LEU A 49 4.42 12.93 11.71
N LEU A 50 5.55 12.31 11.32
CA LEU A 50 6.04 11.07 11.95
C LEU A 50 6.62 11.33 13.34
N ASN A 51 7.16 12.53 13.58
CA ASN A 51 7.66 12.92 14.89
C ASN A 51 6.51 13.42 15.79
N VAL A 52 5.70 12.47 16.28
CA VAL A 52 4.53 12.76 17.11
C VAL A 52 4.89 13.44 18.41
N GLU A 53 6.09 13.21 18.95
CA GLU A 53 6.54 13.87 20.17
C GLU A 53 6.66 15.39 19.97
N GLU A 54 7.37 15.82 18.93
CA GLU A 54 7.46 17.24 18.58
C GLU A 54 6.11 17.77 18.08
N LEU A 55 5.36 16.98 17.31
CA LEU A 55 4.08 17.39 16.76
C LEU A 55 3.02 17.65 17.84
N CYS A 56 2.95 16.83 18.89
CA CYS A 56 1.91 16.90 19.91
C CYS A 56 2.35 17.61 21.21
N TYR A 57 3.65 17.64 21.49
CA TYR A 57 4.17 18.15 22.76
C TYR A 57 5.33 19.14 22.60
N GLY A 58 5.75 19.42 21.36
CA GLY A 58 6.79 20.40 21.07
C GLY A 58 6.34 21.83 21.35
N HIS A 59 7.32 22.70 21.56
CA HIS A 59 7.10 24.13 21.81
C HIS A 59 7.49 25.01 20.63
N ASN A 60 8.18 24.45 19.62
CA ASN A 60 8.65 25.23 18.48
C ASN A 60 7.55 25.36 17.41
N THR A 61 6.80 26.44 17.48
CA THR A 61 5.72 26.75 16.53
C THR A 61 6.26 27.29 15.20
N ASP A 62 7.40 27.96 15.19
CA ASP A 62 7.96 28.57 13.98
C ASP A 62 8.41 27.49 12.98
N VAL A 63 9.09 26.46 13.47
CA VAL A 63 9.49 25.31 12.65
C VAL A 63 8.26 24.52 12.18
N LEU A 64 7.24 24.38 13.04
CA LEU A 64 5.99 23.73 12.66
C LEU A 64 5.28 24.49 11.54
N LEU A 65 5.18 25.81 11.65
CA LEU A 65 4.56 26.67 10.63
C LEU A 65 5.29 26.56 9.30
N GLU A 66 6.61 26.57 9.32
CA GLU A 66 7.42 26.39 8.11
C GLU A 66 7.18 25.01 7.47
N ASN A 67 7.08 23.95 8.27
CA ASN A 67 6.74 22.62 7.76
C ASN A 67 5.33 22.56 7.14
N CYS A 68 4.35 23.23 7.75
CA CYS A 68 2.98 23.29 7.22
C CYS A 68 2.93 24.07 5.91
N LYS A 69 3.66 25.18 5.80
CA LYS A 69 3.81 25.96 4.56
C LYS A 69 4.44 25.14 3.44
N ASN A 70 5.56 24.48 3.75
CA ASN A 70 6.23 23.61 2.78
C ASN A 70 5.27 22.52 2.28
N LEU A 71 4.48 21.92 3.16
CA LEU A 71 3.48 20.94 2.75
C LEU A 71 2.36 21.57 1.88
N GLY A 72 1.84 22.73 2.29
CA GLY A 72 0.83 23.48 1.55
C GLY A 72 1.30 23.92 0.15
N ASP A 73 2.57 24.27 -0.02
CA ASP A 73 3.14 24.61 -1.33
C ASP A 73 3.09 23.42 -2.31
N PHE A 74 3.34 22.20 -1.82
CA PHE A 74 3.25 20.98 -2.64
C PHE A 74 1.80 20.53 -2.91
N TYR A 75 0.89 20.82 -1.98
CA TYR A 75 -0.49 20.30 -1.98
C TYR A 75 -1.54 21.40 -1.75
N SER A 76 -1.38 22.54 -2.42
CA SER A 76 -2.20 23.75 -2.24
C SER A 76 -3.69 23.59 -2.54
N ARG A 77 -4.09 22.46 -3.14
CA ARG A 77 -5.50 22.12 -3.41
C ARG A 77 -6.11 21.24 -2.33
N ASP A 78 -5.27 20.51 -1.60
CA ASP A 78 -5.69 19.50 -0.63
C ASP A 78 -5.57 20.00 0.81
N PHE A 79 -4.67 20.97 1.06
CA PHE A 79 -4.42 21.53 2.38
C PHE A 79 -4.38 23.05 2.36
N ASN A 80 -4.93 23.63 3.42
CA ASN A 80 -4.62 24.98 3.85
C ASN A 80 -3.51 24.92 4.90
N ASP A 81 -2.37 25.53 4.61
CA ASP A 81 -1.17 25.51 5.45
C ASP A 81 -1.39 26.15 6.82
N LEU A 82 -2.12 27.27 6.86
CA LEU A 82 -2.42 28.00 8.09
C LEU A 82 -3.45 27.22 8.94
N GLU A 83 -4.50 26.71 8.32
CA GLU A 83 -5.49 25.88 9.03
C GLU A 83 -4.86 24.60 9.57
N LEU A 84 -3.99 23.94 8.80
CA LEU A 84 -3.26 22.76 9.28
C LEU A 84 -2.42 23.08 10.52
N HIS A 85 -1.70 24.20 10.50
CA HIS A 85 -0.91 24.64 11.64
C HIS A 85 -1.80 24.88 12.87
N ASP A 86 -2.89 25.63 12.70
CA ASP A 86 -3.81 25.96 13.80
C ASP A 86 -4.49 24.70 14.36
N GLU A 87 -4.93 23.79 13.49
CA GLU A 87 -5.49 22.49 13.88
C GLU A 87 -4.50 21.66 14.71
N ILE A 88 -3.20 21.67 14.36
CA ILE A 88 -2.17 20.99 15.14
C ILE A 88 -2.05 21.63 16.52
N LEU A 89 -2.02 22.96 16.62
CA LEU A 89 -1.95 23.65 17.91
C LEU A 89 -3.17 23.39 18.79
N ASP A 90 -4.37 23.44 18.21
CA ASP A 90 -5.60 23.11 18.90
C ASP A 90 -5.59 21.65 19.38
N CYS A 91 -5.10 20.72 18.56
CA CYS A 91 -4.91 19.33 18.94
C CYS A 91 -3.98 19.21 20.15
N ARG A 92 -2.81 19.90 20.14
CA ARG A 92 -1.88 19.94 21.29
C ARG A 92 -2.56 20.39 22.58
N MET A 93 -3.45 21.37 22.50
CA MET A 93 -4.19 21.87 23.67
C MET A 93 -5.22 20.85 24.19
N LEU A 94 -5.84 20.06 23.31
CA LEU A 94 -6.85 19.07 23.71
C LEU A 94 -6.24 17.80 24.30
N LEU A 95 -5.09 17.35 23.81
CA LEU A 95 -4.48 16.07 24.19
C LEU A 95 -4.33 15.90 25.73
N PRO A 96 -3.77 16.86 26.50
CA PRO A 96 -3.62 16.72 27.95
C PRO A 96 -4.95 16.60 28.71
N SER A 97 -6.04 17.16 28.16
CA SER A 97 -7.35 17.16 28.80
C SER A 97 -8.16 15.88 28.53
N ARG A 98 -7.83 15.16 27.46
CA ARG A 98 -8.61 14.02 26.96
C ARG A 98 -7.91 12.67 27.15
N LEU A 99 -6.58 12.66 27.27
CA LEU A 99 -5.80 11.43 27.35
C LEU A 99 -5.01 11.35 28.64
N SER A 100 -5.08 10.19 29.29
CA SER A 100 -4.22 9.84 30.43
C SER A 100 -2.81 9.43 30.01
N GLU A 101 -2.66 8.92 28.77
CA GLU A 101 -1.40 8.47 28.21
C GLU A 101 -0.99 9.32 27.00
N LYS A 102 0.32 9.45 26.79
CA LYS A 102 0.84 10.18 25.63
C LYS A 102 0.67 9.36 24.36
N ILE A 103 0.29 10.03 23.28
CA ILE A 103 0.28 9.48 21.93
C ILE A 103 1.73 9.30 21.46
N LYS A 104 2.03 8.14 20.88
CA LYS A 104 3.37 7.76 20.42
C LYS A 104 3.43 7.56 18.92
N THR A 105 2.31 7.27 18.27
CA THR A 105 2.27 6.97 16.83
C THR A 105 1.28 7.85 16.06
N PRO A 106 1.53 8.12 14.77
CA PRO A 106 0.60 8.88 13.94
C PRO A 106 -0.77 8.18 13.78
N GLU A 107 -0.79 6.85 13.88
CA GLU A 107 -2.02 6.06 13.86
C GLU A 107 -2.88 6.33 15.10
N GLU A 108 -2.29 6.34 16.29
CA GLU A 108 -2.99 6.70 17.54
C GLU A 108 -3.51 8.14 17.47
N LEU A 109 -2.75 9.06 16.89
CA LEU A 109 -3.20 10.45 16.68
C LEU A 109 -4.40 10.52 15.73
N LEU A 110 -4.36 9.78 14.62
CA LEU A 110 -5.48 9.72 13.69
C LEU A 110 -6.71 9.10 14.34
N GLN A 111 -6.55 8.01 15.11
CA GLN A 111 -7.65 7.39 15.85
C GLN A 111 -8.26 8.35 16.88
N PHE A 112 -7.44 9.14 17.57
CA PHE A 112 -7.91 10.19 18.47
C PHE A 112 -8.77 11.21 17.73
N ILE A 113 -8.34 11.70 16.57
CA ILE A 113 -9.11 12.65 15.75
C ILE A 113 -10.42 12.03 15.25
N VAL A 114 -10.38 10.79 14.74
CA VAL A 114 -11.57 10.09 14.24
C VAL A 114 -12.57 9.78 15.37
N SER A 115 -12.10 9.63 16.62
CA SER A 115 -12.95 9.34 17.77
C SER A 115 -13.98 10.44 18.09
N TYR A 116 -13.77 11.67 17.60
CA TYR A 116 -14.74 12.76 17.72
C TYR A 116 -16.02 12.52 16.91
N GLY A 117 -15.97 11.66 15.88
CA GLY A 117 -17.13 11.29 15.06
C GLY A 117 -17.62 12.39 14.10
N ASP A 118 -17.06 13.59 14.18
CA ASP A 118 -17.33 14.72 13.29
C ASP A 118 -16.20 14.86 12.27
N GLU A 119 -16.54 14.78 10.98
CA GLU A 119 -15.61 14.90 9.87
C GLU A 119 -15.01 16.31 9.72
N SER A 120 -15.64 17.32 10.33
CA SER A 120 -15.17 18.72 10.31
C SER A 120 -14.09 19.04 11.35
N VAL A 121 -13.81 18.10 12.26
CA VAL A 121 -12.81 18.30 13.32
C VAL A 121 -11.43 17.92 12.80
N PHE A 122 -10.50 18.88 12.83
CA PHE A 122 -9.11 18.72 12.39
C PHE A 122 -9.00 18.16 10.97
N THR A 123 -9.75 18.73 10.02
CA THR A 123 -9.87 18.20 8.66
C THR A 123 -8.52 18.15 7.93
N ASN A 124 -7.73 19.23 7.98
CA ASN A 124 -6.43 19.27 7.31
C ASN A 124 -5.45 18.25 7.96
N LEU A 125 -5.37 18.21 9.28
CA LEU A 125 -4.51 17.29 10.02
C LEU A 125 -4.91 15.84 9.78
N ARG A 126 -6.21 15.55 9.78
CA ARG A 126 -6.76 14.22 9.47
C ARG A 126 -6.34 13.77 8.08
N ILE A 127 -6.56 14.59 7.06
CA ILE A 127 -6.19 14.25 5.67
C ILE A 127 -4.67 14.05 5.58
N ALA A 128 -3.87 14.89 6.24
CA ALA A 128 -2.41 14.80 6.19
C ALA A 128 -1.90 13.48 6.79
N LEU A 129 -2.44 13.10 7.96
CA LEU A 129 -2.14 11.82 8.61
C LEU A 129 -2.63 10.63 7.77
N GLN A 130 -3.81 10.72 7.16
CA GLN A 130 -4.33 9.67 6.29
C GLN A 130 -3.47 9.47 5.04
N ILE A 131 -3.03 10.53 4.38
CA ILE A 131 -2.13 10.45 3.22
C ILE A 131 -0.80 9.81 3.65
N LEU A 132 -0.19 10.30 4.72
CA LEU A 132 1.04 9.74 5.27
C LEU A 132 0.92 8.23 5.52
N LEU A 133 -0.09 7.81 6.28
CA LEU A 133 -0.30 6.41 6.66
C LEU A 133 -0.65 5.54 5.44
N THR A 134 -1.38 6.09 4.46
CA THR A 134 -1.74 5.36 3.23
C THR A 134 -0.52 5.16 2.32
N ILE A 135 0.35 6.17 2.18
CA ILE A 135 1.56 6.04 1.36
C ILE A 135 2.55 5.08 2.04
N ALA A 136 2.75 5.22 3.35
CA ALA A 136 3.62 4.34 4.13
C ALA A 136 3.17 2.87 4.06
N THR A 137 1.88 2.58 4.22
CA THR A 137 1.34 1.21 4.11
C THR A 137 1.23 0.72 2.66
N GLY A 138 0.90 1.61 1.72
CA GLY A 138 0.80 1.29 0.29
C GLY A 138 2.15 0.96 -0.36
N ALA A 139 3.24 1.55 0.13
CA ALA A 139 4.61 1.19 -0.25
C ALA A 139 4.97 -0.25 0.19
N VAL A 140 4.37 -0.74 1.27
CA VAL A 140 4.56 -2.09 1.83
C VAL A 140 3.64 -3.13 1.15
N PHE A 141 2.45 -2.75 0.69
CA PHE A 141 1.42 -3.72 0.24
C PHE A 141 1.14 -3.83 -1.27
N ARG A 142 1.76 -3.02 -2.15
CA ARG A 142 1.64 -3.23 -3.62
C ARG A 142 2.70 -4.18 -4.21
N THR A 143 2.98 -5.29 -3.53
CA THR A 143 3.57 -6.51 -4.12
C THR A 143 2.57 -7.65 -4.03
N GLY A 144 1.39 -7.44 -4.61
CA GLY A 144 0.32 -8.43 -4.62
C GLY A 144 -0.50 -8.29 -5.89
N ALA A 145 -0.23 -9.17 -6.85
CA ALA A 145 -1.08 -9.54 -7.98
C ALA A 145 -1.54 -8.42 -8.95
N ARG A 146 -0.78 -8.26 -10.04
CA ARG A 146 -1.38 -8.22 -11.38
C ARG A 146 -0.76 -9.32 -12.23
N GLY A 147 -1.18 -10.54 -11.94
CA GLY A 147 -1.02 -11.72 -12.78
C GLY A 147 -2.36 -12.47 -12.83
N ALA A 148 -2.80 -12.77 -14.05
CA ALA A 148 -3.92 -13.64 -14.41
C ALA A 148 -5.36 -13.15 -14.11
N HIS A 149 -5.95 -12.44 -15.08
CA HIS A 149 -7.36 -12.67 -15.40
C HIS A 149 -7.40 -13.77 -16.47
N LEU A 150 -7.52 -15.02 -16.02
CA LEU A 150 -7.97 -16.12 -16.84
C LEU A 150 -9.29 -16.60 -16.23
N VAL A 151 -10.37 -16.46 -16.98
CA VAL A 151 -11.65 -17.12 -16.69
C VAL A 151 -11.59 -18.49 -17.34
N PRO A 152 -11.62 -19.61 -16.58
CA PRO A 152 -12.00 -20.88 -17.14
C PRO A 152 -13.52 -20.94 -17.19
N ARG A 153 -14.03 -21.03 -18.42
CA ARG A 153 -15.39 -21.44 -18.75
C ARG A 153 -15.46 -22.94 -18.46
N ASP A 154 -16.28 -23.37 -17.51
CA ASP A 154 -16.59 -24.78 -17.31
C ASP A 154 -17.12 -25.38 -18.63
N PRO A 155 -16.72 -26.63 -18.92
CA PRO A 155 -17.74 -27.66 -18.80
C PRO A 155 -17.24 -28.91 -18.07
N ALA A 156 -18.13 -29.40 -17.19
CA ALA A 156 -18.32 -30.76 -16.70
C ALA A 156 -17.28 -31.82 -17.12
N GLY A 157 -16.54 -32.31 -16.13
CA GLY A 157 -15.82 -33.59 -16.14
C GLY A 157 -15.43 -33.98 -14.72
N PRO A 158 -15.66 -35.23 -14.26
CA PRO A 158 -15.44 -35.59 -12.86
C PRO A 158 -13.95 -35.57 -12.51
N GLN A 159 -13.65 -34.91 -11.40
CA GLN A 159 -12.34 -34.89 -10.77
C GLN A 159 -12.11 -36.20 -10.00
N ASN A 160 -10.92 -36.77 -10.18
CA ASN A 160 -10.13 -37.61 -9.24
C ASN A 160 -9.67 -38.97 -9.81
N LEU A 161 -8.34 -39.10 -9.91
CA LEU A 161 -7.58 -40.25 -10.42
C LEU A 161 -7.33 -41.33 -9.35
N PHE A 162 -7.99 -41.26 -8.18
CA PHE A 162 -7.75 -42.20 -7.07
C PHE A 162 -8.98 -43.00 -6.60
N ASP A 163 -10.11 -42.92 -7.30
CA ASP A 163 -11.33 -43.70 -6.96
C ASP A 163 -11.60 -44.93 -7.85
N ILE A 164 -10.69 -45.29 -8.77
CA ILE A 164 -10.89 -46.42 -9.72
C ILE A 164 -10.31 -47.76 -9.22
N HIS A 165 -10.24 -47.99 -7.90
CA HIS A 165 -9.89 -49.33 -7.39
C HIS A 165 -10.80 -49.87 -6.28
N ARG A 166 -12.00 -49.31 -6.14
CA ARG A 166 -12.99 -49.82 -5.18
C ARG A 166 -14.39 -50.01 -5.76
N ASN A 167 -14.49 -50.38 -7.05
CA ASN A 167 -15.77 -50.86 -7.59
C ASN A 167 -15.65 -51.86 -8.76
N ALA A 168 -14.61 -52.70 -8.73
CA ALA A 168 -14.49 -53.87 -9.60
C ALA A 168 -14.60 -55.15 -8.76
N ASN A 169 -15.70 -55.31 -8.03
CA ASN A 169 -16.13 -56.59 -7.47
C ASN A 169 -17.53 -56.43 -6.86
N LEU A 170 -18.57 -56.42 -7.71
CA LEU A 170 -19.95 -56.78 -7.36
C LEU A 170 -20.86 -56.71 -8.59
N MET A 171 -20.48 -57.35 -9.71
CA MET A 171 -21.44 -57.88 -10.71
C MET A 171 -20.85 -59.12 -11.36
N ALA A 172 -20.57 -60.12 -10.52
CA ALA A 172 -20.53 -61.50 -10.93
C ALA A 172 -21.51 -62.25 -10.03
N ASN A 173 -22.37 -63.06 -10.66
CA ASN A 173 -23.09 -64.20 -10.07
C ASN A 173 -24.31 -63.88 -9.17
N VAL A 174 -25.52 -64.42 -9.36
CA VAL A 174 -26.18 -65.45 -10.22
C VAL A 174 -27.72 -65.33 -9.93
N PRO A 175 -28.68 -66.27 -10.23
CA PRO A 175 -28.86 -67.30 -11.27
C PRO A 175 -30.29 -67.41 -11.88
N HIS A 176 -30.37 -68.25 -12.92
CA HIS A 176 -31.49 -69.07 -13.45
C HIS A 176 -32.73 -68.39 -14.05
#